data_AF-A0A820JP37-F1
#
_entry.id   AF-A0A820JP37-F1
#
_cell.length_a   1.000
_cell.length_b   1.000
_cell.length_c   1.000
_cell.angle_alpha   90.00
_cell.angle_beta   90.00
_cell.angle_gamma   90.00
#
_symmetry.space_group_name_H-M   'P 1'
#
loop_
_entity.id
_entity.type
_entity.pdbx_description
1 polymer ?
#
loop_
_entity_poly.entity_id
_entity_poly.type
_entity_poly.pdbx_seq_one_letter_code
_entity_poly.pdbx_strand_id
1 'polypeptide(L)'
;PSLGSWRYDKMTTADFIIKKWVDAIKKAGIKKCRGIIGDTSQWNNTQTLLIDGWTWNDIGHSYGTGHSALNWRENEFTIAVQPGPTINSPAHLDGEASLYFSLDGSNISYLRGFVSLNAPANFSLHCAVPNSALYVAHELTQASRINEIEIEQEATVDLIKTDRVTLLDIHQSPPLSKLLQPFLRNSINMYGEVFIKTIAHKTQQSSLLDAPVKILPLYIKTLLNNEKLLNGMTLMDGSGLSRSNRLNTYTLTQILFQIQKEAWFNDVYYEAFPII
;
A
#
# COMPACT_ATOMS: atom_id res chain seq x y z
N PRO A 1 2.16 -1.54 -6.88
CA PRO A 1 1.35 -0.88 -5.84
C PRO A 1 1.09 -1.75 -4.60
N SER A 2 0.91 -3.08 -4.72
CA SER A 2 1.00 -4.02 -3.59
C SER A 2 1.16 -5.47 -4.08
N LEU A 3 1.88 -6.30 -3.32
CA LEU A 3 1.89 -7.76 -3.46
C LEU A 3 0.71 -8.36 -2.68
N GLY A 4 0.27 -9.56 -3.03
CA GLY A 4 -0.81 -10.24 -2.30
C GLY A 4 -2.21 -9.66 -2.54
N SER A 5 -2.37 -8.83 -3.57
CA SER A 5 -3.62 -8.15 -3.90
C SER A 5 -4.69 -9.14 -4.37
N TRP A 6 -5.91 -8.98 -3.84
CA TRP A 6 -7.10 -9.74 -4.24
C TRP A 6 -7.83 -9.12 -5.45
N ARG A 7 -7.34 -8.01 -5.99
CA ARG A 7 -8.04 -7.19 -6.99
C ARG A 7 -7.82 -7.65 -8.44
N TYR A 8 -6.86 -8.52 -8.69
CA TYR A 8 -6.46 -8.93 -10.03
C TYR A 8 -6.66 -10.44 -10.23
N ASP A 9 -5.77 -11.07 -11.00
CA ASP A 9 -5.79 -12.50 -11.22
C ASP A 9 -5.43 -13.29 -9.96
N LYS A 10 -5.72 -14.59 -9.98
CA LYS A 10 -5.41 -15.48 -8.85
C LYS A 10 -3.92 -15.54 -8.52
N MET A 11 -3.04 -15.19 -9.46
CA MET A 11 -1.59 -15.22 -9.30
C MET A 11 -1.05 -14.01 -8.54
N THR A 12 -1.86 -12.96 -8.32
CA THR A 12 -1.49 -11.83 -7.45
C THR A 12 -1.88 -12.04 -5.99
N THR A 13 -2.66 -13.08 -5.68
CA THR A 13 -3.19 -13.31 -4.33
C THR A 13 -2.09 -13.69 -3.35
N ALA A 14 -2.30 -13.35 -2.08
CA ALA A 14 -1.35 -13.64 -1.01
C ALA A 14 -1.01 -15.14 -0.92
N ASP A 15 -2.02 -16.01 -0.94
CA ASP A 15 -1.83 -17.46 -0.85
C ASP A 15 -0.98 -18.00 -2.00
N PHE A 16 -1.21 -17.51 -3.21
CA PHE A 16 -0.42 -17.90 -4.37
C PHE A 16 1.04 -17.46 -4.22
N ILE A 17 1.28 -16.20 -3.85
CA ILE A 17 2.65 -15.66 -3.73
C ILE A 17 3.41 -16.33 -2.59
N ILE A 18 2.79 -16.51 -1.43
CA ILE A 18 3.40 -17.21 -0.28
C ILE A 18 3.75 -18.65 -0.66
N LYS A 19 2.81 -19.38 -1.28
CA LYS A 19 3.08 -20.74 -1.76
C LYS A 19 4.24 -20.76 -2.76
N LYS A 20 4.24 -19.85 -3.73
CA LYS A 20 5.29 -19.74 -4.76
C LYS A 20 6.67 -19.52 -4.13
N TRP A 21 6.77 -18.65 -3.12
CA TRP A 21 8.02 -18.40 -2.42
C TRP A 21 8.49 -19.57 -1.56
N VAL A 22 7.57 -20.23 -0.83
CA VAL A 22 7.90 -21.46 -0.08
C VAL A 22 8.40 -22.55 -1.03
N ASP A 23 7.74 -22.75 -2.17
CA ASP A 23 8.16 -23.72 -3.18
C ASP A 23 9.55 -23.38 -3.76
N ALA A 24 9.85 -22.09 -3.98
CA ALA A 24 11.16 -21.64 -4.45
C ALA A 24 12.27 -21.91 -3.42
N ILE A 25 12.00 -21.69 -2.12
CA ILE A 25 12.92 -22.00 -1.02
C ILE A 25 13.18 -23.51 -0.97
N LYS A 26 12.14 -24.34 -1.04
CA LYS A 26 12.26 -25.81 -1.08
C LYS A 26 13.05 -26.29 -2.30
N LYS A 27 12.77 -25.74 -3.48
CA LYS A 27 13.46 -26.09 -4.73
C LYS A 27 14.95 -25.74 -4.68
N ALA A 28 15.32 -24.69 -3.95
CA ALA A 28 16.71 -24.33 -3.70
C ALA A 28 17.42 -25.29 -2.72
N GLY A 29 16.71 -26.27 -2.15
CA GLY A 29 17.26 -27.23 -1.19
C GLY A 29 17.42 -26.66 0.23
N ILE A 30 16.85 -25.49 0.50
CA ILE A 30 16.95 -24.82 1.80
C ILE A 30 15.99 -25.49 2.78
N LYS A 31 16.54 -26.06 3.85
CA LYS A 31 15.78 -26.69 4.94
C LYS A 31 15.76 -25.88 6.22
N LYS A 32 16.70 -24.93 6.34
CA LYS A 32 16.90 -24.11 7.53
C LYS A 32 17.36 -22.72 7.13
N CYS A 33 16.74 -21.70 7.71
CA CYS A 33 17.09 -20.29 7.56
C CYS A 33 17.26 -19.67 8.95
N ARG A 34 18.20 -18.73 9.06
CA ARG A 34 18.35 -17.94 10.28
C ARG A 34 17.12 -17.07 10.54
N GLY A 35 16.55 -16.45 9.51
CA GLY A 35 15.39 -15.57 9.62
C GLY A 35 14.94 -15.09 8.24
N ILE A 36 13.81 -14.38 8.21
CA ILE A 36 13.24 -13.78 6.99
C ILE A 36 13.17 -12.27 7.20
N ILE A 37 13.66 -11.52 6.20
CA ILE A 37 13.78 -10.07 6.25
C ILE A 37 12.90 -9.44 5.17
N GLY A 38 12.00 -8.53 5.56
CA GLY A 38 11.27 -7.67 4.64
C GLY A 38 12.14 -6.48 4.21
N ASP A 39 12.84 -6.60 3.08
CA ASP A 39 13.75 -5.55 2.60
C ASP A 39 12.98 -4.40 1.92
N THR A 40 13.17 -3.17 2.41
CA THR A 40 12.59 -1.94 1.84
C THR A 40 13.66 -0.90 1.45
N SER A 41 14.89 -1.34 1.26
CA SER A 41 16.08 -0.51 0.99
C SER A 41 15.95 0.37 -0.25
N GLN A 42 15.18 -0.07 -1.25
CA GLN A 42 14.90 0.70 -2.46
C GLN A 42 14.33 2.09 -2.14
N TRP A 43 13.55 2.22 -1.05
CA TRP A 43 12.98 3.47 -0.56
C TRP A 43 13.51 3.84 0.85
N ASN A 44 14.81 3.61 1.08
CA ASN A 44 15.52 3.97 2.29
C ASN A 44 14.95 3.37 3.59
N ASN A 45 14.27 2.22 3.51
CA ASN A 45 13.59 1.54 4.62
C ASN A 45 12.60 2.40 5.39
N THR A 46 11.91 3.30 4.69
CA THR A 46 10.88 4.14 5.30
C THR A 46 9.50 3.65 4.85
N GLN A 47 8.68 3.20 5.81
CA GLN A 47 7.23 3.28 5.61
C GLN A 47 6.83 4.73 5.90
N THR A 48 6.37 5.44 4.88
CA THR A 48 5.81 6.77 5.09
C THR A 48 4.42 6.59 5.65
N LEU A 49 4.30 6.84 6.95
CA LEU A 49 3.04 6.80 7.70
C LEU A 49 2.35 8.17 7.75
N LEU A 50 3.11 9.24 7.52
CA LEU A 50 2.65 10.62 7.62
C LEU A 50 3.08 11.39 6.38
N ILE A 51 2.09 11.86 5.62
CA ILE A 51 2.27 12.88 4.60
C ILE A 51 1.69 14.18 5.17
N ASP A 52 2.36 15.30 4.89
CA ASP A 52 1.91 16.59 5.39
C ASP A 52 0.47 16.90 4.92
N GLY A 53 -0.36 17.35 5.85
CA GLY A 53 -1.78 17.62 5.65
C GLY A 53 -2.72 16.41 5.74
N TRP A 54 -2.22 15.19 6.00
CA TRP A 54 -3.08 14.06 6.40
C TRP A 54 -3.52 14.22 7.86
N THR A 55 -4.76 13.81 8.17
CA THR A 55 -5.25 13.88 9.56
C THR A 55 -4.78 12.67 10.35
N TRP A 56 -4.25 12.89 11.55
CA TRP A 56 -3.77 11.83 12.43
C TRP A 56 -4.80 10.72 12.69
N ASN A 57 -6.08 11.11 12.83
CA ASN A 57 -7.18 10.19 13.10
C ASN A 57 -7.44 9.18 11.96
N ASP A 58 -6.92 9.43 10.76
CA ASP A 58 -7.18 8.60 9.58
C ASP A 58 -6.18 7.43 9.44
N ILE A 59 -5.04 7.47 10.12
CA ILE A 59 -3.89 6.56 9.89
C ILE A 59 -4.18 5.12 10.32
N GLY A 60 -5.16 4.92 11.20
CA GLY A 60 -5.62 3.58 11.59
C GLY A 60 -6.56 2.92 10.57
N HIS A 61 -7.12 3.70 9.65
CA HIS A 61 -8.06 3.22 8.65
C HIS A 61 -7.34 2.82 7.36
N SER A 62 -7.90 1.86 6.61
CA SER A 62 -7.28 1.38 5.38
C SER A 62 -7.01 2.47 4.32
N TYR A 63 -7.83 3.52 4.27
CA TYR A 63 -7.62 4.65 3.35
C TYR A 63 -6.46 5.58 3.76
N GLY A 64 -6.02 5.54 5.01
CA GLY A 64 -4.90 6.30 5.55
C GLY A 64 -3.64 5.45 5.74
N THR A 65 -3.57 4.29 5.10
CA THR A 65 -2.45 3.36 5.28
C THR A 65 -1.14 3.95 4.76
N GLY A 66 -0.06 3.71 5.51
CA GLY A 66 1.28 4.08 5.07
C GLY A 66 1.74 3.24 3.88
N HIS A 67 2.81 3.67 3.23
CA HIS A 67 3.34 3.00 2.05
C HIS A 67 4.87 2.93 2.07
N SER A 68 5.40 1.85 1.53
CA SER A 68 6.84 1.54 1.49
C SER A 68 7.24 0.95 0.12
N ALA A 69 8.51 0.59 -0.07
CA ALA A 69 8.94 -0.13 -1.26
C ALA A 69 8.32 -1.54 -1.37
N LEU A 70 7.89 -2.11 -0.24
CA LEU A 70 7.33 -3.45 -0.14
C LEU A 70 5.95 -3.37 0.53
N ASN A 71 4.91 -3.28 -0.30
CA ASN A 71 3.53 -3.24 0.17
C ASN A 71 2.89 -4.64 0.04
N TRP A 72 2.05 -5.01 1.00
CA TRP A 72 1.40 -6.33 1.08
C TRP A 72 -0.07 -6.19 1.40
N ARG A 73 -0.95 -6.84 0.61
CA ARG A 73 -2.42 -6.79 0.72
C ARG A 73 -2.91 -5.34 0.86
N GLU A 74 -2.49 -4.48 -0.06
CA GLU A 74 -2.84 -3.04 -0.03
C GLU A 74 -2.48 -2.31 1.28
N ASN A 75 -1.59 -2.89 2.08
CA ASN A 75 -1.29 -2.48 3.45
C ASN A 75 -2.56 -2.36 4.28
N GLU A 76 -3.43 -3.34 4.12
CA GLU A 76 -4.74 -3.42 4.74
C GLU A 76 -4.95 -4.82 5.30
N PHE A 77 -5.63 -4.90 6.44
CA PHE A 77 -6.19 -6.12 6.96
C PHE A 77 -7.60 -5.85 7.49
N THR A 78 -8.39 -6.92 7.64
CA THR A 78 -9.80 -6.83 8.03
C THR A 78 -10.01 -7.54 9.35
N ILE A 79 -10.77 -6.92 10.25
CA ILE A 79 -11.23 -7.51 11.51
C ILE A 79 -12.73 -7.72 11.41
N ALA A 80 -13.20 -8.96 11.50
CA ALA A 80 -14.62 -9.24 11.63
C ALA A 80 -15.06 -8.96 13.07
N VAL A 81 -16.15 -8.22 13.23
CA VAL A 81 -16.65 -7.78 14.53
C VAL A 81 -18.09 -8.25 14.70
N GLN A 82 -18.33 -9.05 15.72
CA GLN A 82 -19.65 -9.54 16.08
C GLN A 82 -20.11 -8.89 17.39
N PRO A 83 -21.38 -8.45 17.49
CA PRO A 83 -21.91 -7.94 18.74
C PRO A 83 -21.91 -9.02 19.82
N GLY A 84 -21.71 -8.60 21.08
CA GLY A 84 -21.92 -9.49 22.21
C GLY A 84 -23.41 -9.88 22.36
N PRO A 85 -23.73 -10.89 23.18
CA PRO A 85 -25.09 -11.43 23.29
C PRO A 85 -26.13 -10.43 23.83
N THR A 86 -25.71 -9.38 24.54
CA THR A 86 -26.59 -8.37 25.15
C THR A 86 -26.01 -6.96 25.10
N ILE A 87 -26.84 -5.95 25.34
CA ILE A 87 -26.38 -4.55 25.49
C ILE A 87 -25.32 -4.50 26.61
N ASN A 88 -24.23 -3.79 26.36
CA ASN A 88 -23.05 -3.65 27.24
C ASN A 88 -22.18 -4.92 27.41
N SER A 89 -22.50 -6.03 26.75
CA SER A 89 -21.57 -7.16 26.69
C SER A 89 -20.45 -6.88 25.67
N PRO A 90 -19.20 -7.35 25.93
CA PRO A 90 -18.09 -7.16 24.99
C PRO A 90 -18.38 -7.76 23.61
N ALA A 91 -17.97 -7.04 22.56
CA ALA A 91 -18.00 -7.56 21.20
C ALA A 91 -16.98 -8.69 21.03
N HIS A 92 -17.30 -9.66 20.16
CA HIS A 92 -16.36 -10.69 19.74
C HIS A 92 -15.64 -10.22 18.47
N LEU A 93 -14.33 -10.46 18.42
CA LEU A 93 -13.50 -10.18 17.24
C LEU A 93 -13.12 -11.54 16.65
N ASP A 94 -13.59 -11.80 15.43
CA ASP A 94 -13.22 -13.00 14.68
C ASP A 94 -11.86 -12.75 14.04
N GLY A 95 -10.88 -13.53 14.50
CA GLY A 95 -9.48 -13.44 14.10
C GLY A 95 -8.56 -13.05 15.25
N GLU A 96 -7.44 -13.77 15.39
CA GLU A 96 -6.28 -13.24 16.08
C GLU A 96 -5.72 -12.11 15.23
N ALA A 97 -6.27 -10.91 15.40
CA ALA A 97 -5.47 -9.74 15.09
C ALA A 97 -4.39 -9.69 16.17
N SER A 98 -3.28 -10.40 15.95
CA SER A 98 -1.96 -9.96 16.40
C SER A 98 -1.73 -8.64 15.69
N LEU A 99 -2.47 -7.63 16.14
CA LEU A 99 -2.48 -6.29 15.65
C LEU A 99 -1.26 -5.70 16.34
N TYR A 100 -0.11 -6.00 15.75
CA TYR A 100 1.07 -5.19 15.94
C TYR A 100 0.60 -3.79 15.57
N PHE A 101 0.40 -2.91 16.53
CA PHE A 101 0.69 -1.48 16.45
C PHE A 101 0.11 -0.77 17.66
N SER A 102 0.99 -0.42 18.57
CA SER A 102 0.91 0.90 19.18
C SER A 102 1.85 1.84 18.44
N LEU A 103 1.45 3.11 18.35
CA LEU A 103 2.28 4.19 17.84
C LEU A 103 3.53 4.45 18.72
N ASP A 104 3.61 3.80 19.89
CA ASP A 104 4.77 3.78 20.78
C ASP A 104 5.80 2.66 20.47
N GLY A 105 5.56 1.84 19.44
CA GLY A 105 6.43 0.72 19.08
C GLY A 105 6.14 -0.59 19.83
N SER A 106 5.08 -0.66 20.63
CA SER A 106 4.60 -1.92 21.20
C SER A 106 3.77 -2.74 20.20
N ASN A 107 3.75 -4.05 20.41
CA ASN A 107 3.02 -5.02 19.59
C ASN A 107 1.53 -5.12 19.95
N ILE A 108 0.96 -4.09 20.58
CA ILE A 108 -0.42 -4.12 21.11
C ILE A 108 -1.22 -2.93 20.56
N SER A 109 -2.22 -3.20 19.72
CA SER A 109 -3.25 -2.23 19.37
C SER A 109 -4.50 -2.39 20.23
N TYR A 110 -5.20 -1.28 20.48
CA TYR A 110 -6.49 -1.29 21.17
C TYR A 110 -7.60 -0.92 20.19
N LEU A 111 -8.55 -1.82 19.98
CA LEU A 111 -9.82 -1.49 19.35
C LEU A 111 -10.80 -1.00 20.42
N ARG A 112 -11.37 0.20 20.23
CA ARG A 112 -12.33 0.81 21.17
C ARG A 112 -13.53 1.35 20.41
N GLY A 113 -14.73 1.14 20.95
CA GLY A 113 -15.96 1.64 20.36
C GLY A 113 -17.18 0.83 20.78
N PHE A 114 -18.30 1.07 20.11
CA PHE A 114 -19.55 0.34 20.30
C PHE A 114 -20.00 -0.25 18.96
N VAL A 115 -20.51 -1.47 18.99
CA VAL A 115 -21.16 -2.14 17.86
C VAL A 115 -22.63 -2.36 18.21
N SER A 116 -23.52 -2.11 17.26
CA SER A 116 -24.96 -2.35 17.45
C SER A 116 -25.25 -3.85 17.56
N LEU A 117 -26.19 -4.25 18.41
CA LEU A 117 -26.72 -5.63 18.42
C LEU A 117 -27.32 -6.04 17.07
N ASN A 118 -27.74 -5.06 16.26
CA ASN A 118 -28.27 -5.27 14.91
C ASN A 118 -27.20 -5.13 13.82
N ALA A 119 -25.90 -5.14 14.17
CA ALA A 119 -24.84 -5.13 13.18
C ALA A 119 -24.97 -6.36 12.26
N PRO A 120 -24.75 -6.21 10.95
CA PRO A 120 -24.84 -7.34 10.03
C PRO A 120 -23.77 -8.38 10.36
N ALA A 121 -24.03 -9.65 10.04
CA ALA A 121 -23.11 -10.75 10.36
C ALA A 121 -21.72 -10.61 9.73
N ASN A 122 -21.61 -9.86 8.63
CA ASN A 122 -20.37 -9.55 7.93
C ASN A 122 -19.80 -8.17 8.30
N PHE A 123 -20.21 -7.59 9.44
CA PHE A 123 -19.65 -6.33 9.90
C PHE A 123 -18.15 -6.47 10.15
N SER A 124 -17.37 -5.63 9.47
CA SER A 124 -15.92 -5.71 9.50
C SER A 124 -15.28 -4.32 9.46
N LEU A 125 -14.11 -4.24 10.09
CA LEU A 125 -13.29 -3.05 10.12
C LEU A 125 -12.11 -3.24 9.19
N HIS A 126 -11.88 -2.24 8.35
CA HIS A 126 -10.77 -2.19 7.41
C HIS A 126 -9.66 -1.31 8.00
N CYS A 127 -8.57 -1.96 8.38
CA CYS A 127 -7.51 -1.36 9.19
C CYS A 127 -6.20 -1.26 8.41
N ALA A 128 -5.44 -0.21 8.64
CA ALA A 128 -4.12 -0.04 8.03
C ALA A 128 -3.12 -1.03 8.62
N VAL A 129 -2.32 -1.67 7.78
CA VAL A 129 -1.13 -2.44 8.16
C VAL A 129 0.02 -1.45 8.37
N PRO A 130 0.50 -1.25 9.59
CA PRO A 130 1.38 -0.11 9.80
C PRO A 130 2.88 -0.45 9.65
N ASN A 131 3.23 -1.75 9.51
CA ASN A 131 4.51 -2.20 8.93
C ASN A 131 4.27 -3.34 7.93
N SER A 132 4.08 -2.98 6.67
CA SER A 132 3.78 -3.91 5.58
C SER A 132 4.90 -4.89 5.27
N ALA A 133 6.15 -4.44 5.41
CA ALA A 133 7.32 -5.27 5.15
C ALA A 133 7.52 -6.35 6.22
N LEU A 134 7.32 -5.98 7.49
CA LEU A 134 7.32 -6.93 8.58
C LEU A 134 6.16 -7.92 8.43
N TYR A 135 4.98 -7.44 8.03
CA TYR A 135 3.79 -8.27 7.91
C TYR A 135 4.00 -9.43 6.92
N VAL A 136 4.49 -9.14 5.71
CA VAL A 136 4.74 -10.21 4.72
C VAL A 136 5.89 -11.13 5.14
N ALA A 137 6.93 -10.61 5.78
CA ALA A 137 8.03 -11.42 6.30
C ALA A 137 7.54 -12.39 7.39
N HIS A 138 6.62 -11.94 8.25
CA HIS A 138 5.95 -12.77 9.23
C HIS A 138 5.09 -13.87 8.57
N GLU A 139 4.22 -13.52 7.60
CA GLU A 139 3.39 -14.49 6.88
C GLU A 139 4.26 -15.57 6.20
N LEU A 140 5.35 -15.17 5.55
CA LEU A 140 6.28 -16.12 4.93
C LEU A 140 7.00 -16.99 5.97
N THR A 141 7.30 -16.45 7.15
CA THR A 141 7.92 -17.19 8.26
C THR A 141 6.99 -18.28 8.76
N GLN A 142 5.73 -17.95 9.02
CA GLN A 142 4.71 -18.92 9.44
C GLN A 142 4.47 -19.98 8.37
N ALA A 143 4.32 -19.56 7.11
CA ALA A 143 4.14 -20.49 6.00
C ALA A 143 5.34 -21.43 5.81
N SER A 144 6.57 -20.93 5.99
CA SER A 144 7.79 -21.74 5.92
C SER A 144 7.86 -22.78 7.04
N ARG A 145 7.53 -22.39 8.28
CA ARG A 145 7.48 -23.30 9.45
C ARG A 145 6.45 -24.41 9.25
N ILE A 146 5.24 -24.07 8.80
CA ILE A 146 4.17 -25.05 8.45
C ILE A 146 4.66 -26.03 7.37
N ASN A 147 5.55 -25.58 6.49
CA ASN A 147 6.10 -26.34 5.39
C ASN A 147 7.43 -27.05 5.71
N GLU A 148 7.74 -27.24 6.99
CA GLU A 148 8.92 -27.96 7.49
C GLU A 148 10.27 -27.31 7.14
N ILE A 149 10.28 -26.00 6.90
CA ILE A 149 11.50 -25.20 6.79
C ILE A 149 11.76 -24.58 8.17
N GLU A 150 12.88 -24.92 8.79
CA GLU A 150 13.24 -24.39 10.11
C GLU A 150 13.64 -22.91 10.00
N ILE A 151 12.92 -22.03 10.69
CA ILE A 151 13.23 -20.59 10.78
C ILE A 151 13.58 -20.24 12.23
N GLU A 152 14.86 -19.95 12.49
CA GLU A 152 15.39 -19.78 13.86
C GLU A 152 14.91 -18.49 14.55
N GLN A 153 14.86 -17.39 13.80
CA GLN A 153 14.56 -16.05 14.32
C GLN A 153 13.22 -15.55 13.78
N GLU A 154 12.58 -14.68 14.54
CA GLU A 154 11.37 -13.99 14.09
C GLU A 154 11.67 -13.08 12.90
N ALA A 155 10.63 -12.79 12.12
CA ALA A 155 10.72 -11.90 10.98
C ALA A 155 11.18 -10.50 11.39
N THR A 156 12.00 -9.86 10.55
CA THR A 156 12.47 -8.49 10.78
C THR A 156 12.35 -7.64 9.52
N VAL A 157 12.58 -6.33 9.69
CA VAL A 157 12.78 -5.38 8.60
C VAL A 157 14.18 -4.81 8.80
N ASP A 158 15.09 -5.11 7.89
CA ASP A 158 16.49 -4.75 8.02
C ASP A 158 17.13 -4.50 6.65
N LEU A 159 18.23 -3.74 6.66
CA LEU A 159 19.11 -3.64 5.51
C LEU A 159 19.84 -4.97 5.30
N ILE A 160 19.66 -5.58 4.13
CA ILE A 160 20.55 -6.64 3.69
C ILE A 160 21.93 -6.01 3.43
N LYS A 161 22.82 -6.09 4.43
CA LYS A 161 24.23 -5.65 4.31
C LYS A 161 25.09 -6.75 3.70
N THR A 162 24.68 -7.26 2.53
CA THR A 162 25.51 -8.20 1.77
C THR A 162 25.23 -8.11 0.28
N ASP A 163 26.29 -8.20 -0.51
CA ASP A 163 26.23 -8.27 -1.96
C ASP A 163 26.01 -9.72 -2.46
N ARG A 164 26.01 -10.70 -1.53
CA ARG A 164 25.87 -12.13 -1.84
C ARG A 164 24.41 -12.55 -1.78
N VAL A 165 23.65 -12.16 -2.78
CA VAL A 165 22.24 -12.52 -2.93
C VAL A 165 22.08 -13.55 -4.04
N THR A 166 21.37 -14.65 -3.75
CA THR A 166 20.92 -15.61 -4.79
C THR A 166 19.43 -15.40 -5.02
N LEU A 167 19.07 -15.09 -6.26
CA LEU A 167 17.68 -14.92 -6.65
C LEU A 167 16.98 -16.28 -6.71
N LEU A 168 15.92 -16.45 -5.91
CA LEU A 168 15.10 -17.67 -5.92
C LEU A 168 13.83 -17.53 -6.76
N ASP A 169 13.21 -16.35 -6.73
CA ASP A 169 11.98 -16.05 -7.47
C ASP A 169 11.84 -14.57 -7.80
N ILE A 170 11.12 -14.26 -8.88
CA ILE A 170 10.62 -12.92 -9.20
C ILE A 170 9.11 -13.00 -9.39
N HIS A 171 8.38 -12.11 -8.70
CA HIS A 171 6.97 -11.85 -8.98
C HIS A 171 6.84 -10.50 -9.68
N GLN A 172 6.20 -10.48 -10.85
CA GLN A 172 5.90 -9.26 -11.59
C GLN A 172 4.44 -8.88 -11.40
N SER A 173 4.18 -7.60 -11.12
CA SER A 173 2.82 -7.09 -10.99
C SER A 173 2.11 -7.07 -12.35
N PRO A 174 0.77 -6.92 -12.35
CA PRO A 174 0.06 -6.46 -13.55
C PRO A 174 0.70 -5.16 -14.10
N PRO A 175 0.53 -4.88 -15.41
CA PRO A 175 1.05 -3.67 -16.02
C PRO A 175 0.37 -2.43 -15.43
N LEU A 176 1.02 -1.26 -15.51
CA LEU A 176 0.50 0.01 -14.99
C LEU A 176 -0.93 0.30 -15.45
N SER A 177 -1.26 0.00 -16.71
CA SER A 177 -2.62 0.18 -17.24
C SER A 177 -3.70 -0.57 -16.46
N LYS A 178 -3.38 -1.75 -15.90
CA LYS A 178 -4.29 -2.49 -15.01
C LYS A 178 -4.29 -1.94 -13.59
N LEU A 179 -3.14 -1.48 -13.11
CA LEU A 179 -3.01 -0.87 -11.77
C LEU A 179 -3.75 0.47 -11.64
N LEU A 180 -3.91 1.20 -12.76
CA LEU A 180 -4.66 2.47 -12.79
C LEU A 180 -6.16 2.26 -12.58
N GLN A 181 -6.72 1.10 -12.93
CA GLN A 181 -8.15 0.85 -12.76
C GLN A 181 -8.60 0.92 -11.30
N PRO A 182 -8.04 0.16 -10.33
CA PRO A 182 -8.46 0.30 -8.94
C PRO A 182 -8.10 1.67 -8.35
N PHE A 183 -7.02 2.31 -8.82
CA PHE A 183 -6.70 3.68 -8.39
C PHE A 183 -7.80 4.68 -8.78
N LEU A 184 -8.23 4.71 -10.04
CA LEU A 184 -9.23 5.65 -10.53
C LEU A 184 -10.67 5.23 -10.22
N ARG A 185 -10.99 3.93 -10.23
CA ARG A 185 -12.35 3.42 -9.94
C ARG A 185 -12.66 3.33 -8.46
N ASN A 186 -11.70 2.91 -7.65
CA ASN A 186 -11.90 2.68 -6.22
C ASN A 186 -11.22 3.72 -5.33
N SER A 187 -10.52 4.69 -5.93
CA SER A 187 -9.84 5.78 -5.21
C SER A 187 -8.87 5.27 -4.13
N ILE A 188 -8.03 4.28 -4.47
CA ILE A 188 -7.09 3.70 -3.50
C ILE A 188 -5.92 4.67 -3.26
N ASN A 189 -5.94 5.36 -2.12
CA ASN A 189 -4.96 6.40 -1.79
C ASN A 189 -3.51 5.89 -1.84
N MET A 190 -3.24 4.72 -1.26
CA MET A 190 -1.90 4.11 -1.27
C MET A 190 -1.33 3.95 -2.69
N TYR A 191 -2.18 3.75 -3.72
CA TYR A 191 -1.71 3.64 -5.10
C TYR A 191 -1.15 4.97 -5.62
N GLY A 192 -1.85 6.08 -5.37
CA GLY A 192 -1.39 7.42 -5.76
C GLY A 192 -0.02 7.74 -5.18
N GLU A 193 0.17 7.44 -3.89
CA GLU A 193 1.46 7.66 -3.21
C GLU A 193 2.57 6.76 -3.74
N VAL A 194 2.26 5.49 -4.00
CA VAL A 194 3.24 4.55 -4.56
C VAL A 194 3.61 4.94 -5.99
N PHE A 195 2.66 5.39 -6.81
CA PHE A 195 2.93 5.83 -8.17
C PHE A 195 3.86 7.03 -8.20
N ILE A 196 3.56 8.10 -7.44
CA ILE A 196 4.38 9.31 -7.49
C ILE A 196 5.80 9.07 -6.95
N LYS A 197 5.95 8.24 -5.92
CA LYS A 197 7.26 7.82 -5.41
C LYS A 197 8.01 6.91 -6.37
N THR A 198 7.30 6.04 -7.09
CA THR A 198 7.92 5.22 -8.14
C THR A 198 8.47 6.10 -9.26
N ILE A 199 7.73 7.15 -9.67
CA ILE A 199 8.23 8.13 -10.65
C ILE A 199 9.50 8.80 -10.11
N ALA A 200 9.48 9.32 -8.87
CA ALA A 200 10.66 9.93 -8.25
C ALA A 200 11.88 9.01 -8.23
N HIS A 201 11.68 7.76 -7.80
CA HIS A 201 12.74 6.75 -7.75
C HIS A 201 13.28 6.43 -9.15
N LYS A 202 12.44 6.37 -10.18
CA LYS A 202 12.86 6.03 -11.55
C LYS A 202 13.51 7.20 -12.28
N THR A 203 13.03 8.43 -12.07
CA THR A 203 13.53 9.61 -12.78
C THR A 203 14.67 10.32 -12.04
N GLN A 204 14.82 10.08 -10.73
CA GLN A 204 15.78 10.77 -9.86
C GLN A 204 15.62 12.32 -9.88
N GLN A 205 14.44 12.82 -10.28
CA GLN A 205 14.14 14.25 -10.37
C GLN A 205 13.77 14.88 -9.01
N SER A 206 13.50 14.05 -8.00
CA SER A 206 13.14 14.49 -6.65
C SER A 206 13.50 13.42 -5.62
N SER A 207 13.53 13.83 -4.35
CA SER A 207 13.50 12.88 -3.24
C SER A 207 12.13 12.21 -3.18
N LEU A 208 12.04 11.03 -2.54
CA LEU A 208 10.76 10.34 -2.35
C LEU A 208 9.75 11.15 -1.54
N LEU A 209 10.22 11.99 -0.61
CA LEU A 209 9.38 12.85 0.23
C LEU A 209 8.85 14.06 -0.56
N ASP A 210 9.69 14.66 -1.40
CA ASP A 210 9.31 15.82 -2.22
C ASP A 210 8.62 15.41 -3.54
N ALA A 211 8.37 14.12 -3.75
CA ALA A 211 7.89 13.60 -5.01
C ALA A 211 6.61 14.32 -5.50
N PRO A 212 5.54 14.47 -4.68
CA PRO A 212 4.33 15.17 -5.10
C PRO A 212 4.58 16.63 -5.47
N VAL A 213 5.28 17.37 -4.60
CA VAL A 213 5.50 18.82 -4.73
C VAL A 213 6.46 19.19 -5.87
N LYS A 214 7.30 18.26 -6.34
CA LYS A 214 8.22 18.49 -7.46
C LYS A 214 7.73 17.90 -8.78
N ILE A 215 7.29 16.66 -8.79
CA ILE A 215 6.99 15.94 -10.03
C ILE A 215 5.69 16.41 -10.65
N LEU A 216 4.61 16.55 -9.86
CA LEU A 216 3.31 16.91 -10.41
C LEU A 216 3.33 18.32 -11.01
N PRO A 217 3.84 19.37 -10.33
CA PRO A 217 3.93 20.70 -10.94
C PRO A 217 4.87 20.73 -12.15
N LEU A 218 5.98 19.99 -12.13
CA LEU A 218 6.89 19.90 -13.28
C LEU A 218 6.20 19.28 -14.49
N TYR A 219 5.49 18.16 -14.30
CA TYR A 219 4.74 17.51 -15.36
C TYR A 219 3.65 18.45 -15.94
N ILE A 220 2.88 19.11 -15.07
CA ILE A 220 1.84 20.05 -15.49
C ILE A 220 2.44 21.25 -16.22
N LYS A 221 3.59 21.78 -15.77
CA LYS A 221 4.33 22.84 -16.46
C LYS A 221 4.67 22.44 -17.89
N THR A 222 5.21 21.24 -18.06
CA THR A 222 5.59 20.70 -19.37
C THR A 222 4.37 20.45 -20.25
N LEU A 223 3.31 19.84 -19.71
CA LEU A 223 2.09 19.51 -20.43
C LEU A 223 1.37 20.76 -20.95
N LEU A 224 1.25 21.79 -20.12
CA LEU A 224 0.46 22.99 -20.44
C LEU A 224 1.30 24.08 -21.12
N ASN A 225 2.63 24.01 -21.03
CA ASN A 225 3.57 25.04 -21.49
C ASN A 225 3.17 26.46 -21.03
N ASN A 226 2.62 26.56 -19.81
CA ASN A 226 2.14 27.82 -19.25
C ASN A 226 2.28 27.82 -17.71
N GLU A 227 3.37 28.41 -17.24
CA GLU A 227 3.71 28.46 -15.82
C GLU A 227 2.71 29.24 -14.97
N LYS A 228 1.97 30.20 -15.56
CA LYS A 228 0.94 30.96 -14.81
C LYS A 228 -0.20 30.08 -14.31
N LEU A 229 -0.42 28.91 -14.94
CA LEU A 229 -1.44 27.95 -14.50
C LEU A 229 -1.03 27.20 -13.23
N LEU A 230 0.23 27.28 -12.83
CA LEU A 230 0.71 26.74 -11.55
C LEU A 230 0.47 27.71 -10.38
N ASN A 231 0.08 28.95 -10.64
CA ASN A 231 -0.12 29.95 -9.59
C ASN A 231 -1.21 29.52 -8.62
N GLY A 232 -0.86 29.45 -7.34
CA GLY A 232 -1.77 29.00 -6.28
C GLY A 232 -2.01 27.48 -6.26
N MET A 233 -1.26 26.71 -7.04
CA MET A 233 -1.28 25.25 -6.98
C MET A 233 -0.41 24.76 -5.82
N THR A 234 -0.91 23.77 -5.09
CA THR A 234 -0.17 23.05 -4.06
C THR A 234 -0.57 21.59 -4.14
N LEU A 235 0.36 20.69 -4.39
CA LEU A 235 0.10 19.25 -4.48
C LEU A 235 1.07 18.54 -3.53
N MET A 236 0.56 18.13 -2.38
CA MET A 236 1.34 17.59 -1.27
C MET A 236 1.43 16.06 -1.30
N ASP A 237 0.55 15.40 -2.06
CA ASP A 237 0.47 13.96 -2.11
C ASP A 237 -0.01 13.47 -3.49
N GLY A 238 0.04 12.15 -3.71
CA GLY A 238 -0.42 11.52 -4.95
C GLY A 238 -1.88 11.09 -4.93
N SER A 239 -2.50 11.02 -3.74
CA SER A 239 -3.85 10.50 -3.50
C SER A 239 -4.94 11.57 -3.42
N GLY A 240 -4.60 12.80 -3.06
CA GLY A 240 -5.57 13.86 -2.78
C GLY A 240 -6.02 13.93 -1.31
N LEU A 241 -5.52 13.05 -0.42
CA LEU A 241 -5.96 12.98 0.97
C LEU A 241 -5.48 14.19 1.80
N SER A 242 -4.37 14.82 1.43
CA SER A 242 -3.83 15.99 2.08
C SER A 242 -4.76 17.19 1.94
N ARG A 243 -5.14 17.78 3.07
CA ARG A 243 -5.96 19.01 3.13
C ARG A 243 -5.23 20.24 2.62
N SER A 244 -3.92 20.13 2.41
CA SER A 244 -3.08 21.18 1.86
C SER A 244 -3.07 21.19 0.33
N ASN A 245 -3.66 20.18 -0.32
CA ASN A 245 -3.84 20.16 -1.76
C ASN A 245 -4.73 21.33 -2.23
N ARG A 246 -4.27 22.06 -3.24
CA ARG A 246 -4.94 23.19 -3.87
C ARG A 246 -4.72 23.13 -5.38
N LEU A 247 -5.82 23.13 -6.12
CA LEU A 247 -5.83 23.21 -7.58
C LEU A 247 -7.05 24.02 -8.00
N ASN A 248 -6.87 24.94 -8.97
CA ASN A 248 -8.01 25.68 -9.51
C ASN A 248 -8.67 24.90 -10.65
N THR A 249 -9.98 25.07 -10.79
CA THR A 249 -10.80 24.35 -11.78
C THR A 249 -10.34 24.62 -13.21
N TYR A 250 -9.92 25.85 -13.52
CA TYR A 250 -9.43 26.20 -14.85
C TYR A 250 -8.21 25.36 -15.24
N THR A 251 -7.23 25.21 -14.35
CA THR A 251 -6.01 24.43 -14.58
C THR A 251 -6.33 22.96 -14.71
N LEU A 252 -7.22 22.42 -13.86
CA LEU A 252 -7.67 21.03 -14.00
C LEU A 252 -8.33 20.78 -15.37
N THR A 253 -9.20 21.68 -15.82
CA THR A 253 -9.82 21.58 -17.16
C THR A 253 -8.79 21.66 -18.28
N GLN A 254 -7.76 22.52 -18.16
CA GLN A 254 -6.68 22.56 -19.15
C GLN A 254 -5.88 21.26 -19.17
N ILE A 255 -5.57 20.67 -18.01
CA ILE A 255 -4.90 19.36 -17.92
C ILE A 255 -5.75 18.31 -18.64
N LEU A 256 -7.03 18.20 -18.27
CA LEU A 256 -7.96 17.22 -18.86
C LEU A 256 -8.10 17.41 -20.38
N PHE A 257 -8.15 18.66 -20.86
CA PHE A 257 -8.22 18.97 -22.29
C PHE A 257 -6.94 18.60 -23.04
N GLN A 258 -5.76 18.79 -22.44
CA GLN A 258 -4.50 18.43 -23.11
C GLN A 258 -4.28 16.91 -23.12
N ILE A 259 -4.53 16.21 -22.01
CA ILE A 259 -4.30 14.75 -21.94
C ILE A 259 -5.20 13.95 -22.89
N GLN A 260 -6.31 14.51 -23.38
CA GLN A 260 -7.16 13.87 -24.41
C GLN A 260 -6.41 13.54 -25.70
N LYS A 261 -5.29 14.21 -25.96
CA LYS A 261 -4.45 13.99 -27.15
C LYS A 261 -3.45 12.86 -26.97
N GLU A 262 -3.30 12.35 -25.77
CA GLU A 262 -2.33 11.30 -25.45
C GLU A 262 -2.79 9.95 -26.01
N ALA A 263 -1.84 9.18 -26.55
CA ALA A 263 -2.14 7.88 -27.16
C ALA A 263 -2.77 6.87 -26.18
N TRP A 264 -2.49 7.02 -24.89
CA TRP A 264 -3.03 6.18 -23.81
C TRP A 264 -4.38 6.69 -23.26
N PHE A 265 -4.90 7.82 -23.74
CA PHE A 265 -6.07 8.46 -23.14
C PHE A 265 -7.30 7.55 -23.15
N ASN A 266 -7.73 7.06 -24.31
CA ASN A 266 -8.93 6.24 -24.42
C ASN A 266 -8.72 4.87 -23.74
N ASP A 267 -7.72 4.11 -24.20
CA ASP A 267 -7.58 2.69 -23.85
C ASP A 267 -7.12 2.43 -22.40
N VAL A 268 -6.56 3.44 -21.73
CA VAL A 268 -6.01 3.29 -20.37
C VAL A 268 -6.67 4.24 -19.39
N TYR A 269 -6.64 5.54 -19.65
CA TYR A 269 -7.08 6.54 -18.66
C TYR A 269 -8.60 6.64 -18.58
N TYR A 270 -9.28 6.83 -19.71
CA TYR A 270 -10.73 7.00 -19.77
C TYR A 270 -11.46 5.72 -19.35
N GLU A 271 -11.03 4.56 -19.85
CA GLU A 271 -11.57 3.25 -19.45
C GLU A 271 -11.37 2.94 -17.95
N ALA A 272 -10.40 3.57 -17.28
CA ALA A 272 -10.17 3.37 -15.85
C ALA A 272 -11.10 4.21 -14.96
N PHE A 273 -11.96 5.09 -15.49
CA PHE A 273 -12.95 5.79 -14.66
C PHE A 273 -14.09 4.87 -14.21
N PRO A 274 -14.78 5.20 -13.09
CA PRO A 274 -16.07 4.61 -12.78
C PRO A 274 -17.06 4.85 -13.93
N ILE A 275 -17.73 3.78 -14.36
CA ILE A 275 -18.89 3.91 -15.27
C ILE A 275 -20.07 4.25 -14.38
N ILE A 276 -20.66 5.43 -14.60
CA ILE A 276 -21.86 5.92 -13.92
C ILE A 276 -23.10 5.46 -14.68
#